data_AF-A0A026WCS7-F1
#
_entry.id   AF-A0A026WCS7-F1
#
_cell.length_a   1.000
_cell.length_b   1.000
_cell.length_c   1.000
_cell.angle_alpha   90.00
_cell.angle_beta   90.00
_cell.angle_gamma   90.00
#
_symmetry.space_group_name_H-M   'P 1'
#
loop_
_entity.id
_entity.type
_entity.pdbx_description
1 polymer ?
#
loop_
_entity_poly.entity_id
_entity_poly.type
_entity_poly.pdbx_seq_one_letter_code
_entity_poly.pdbx_strand_id
1 'polypeptide(L)'
;SNHYNLNHSLARKNIVASARCSCGYETADINYLVFVCSKYDDIRKDLHMKLNEVGASSPDCVWSWLRKEELSTLRVVYEFLMKTGRII
;
A
#
# COMPACT_ATOMS: atom_id res chain seq x y z
N SER A 1 19.61 -0.47 -3.11
CA SER A 1 18.86 -0.79 -4.34
C SER A 1 17.39 -0.41 -4.17
N ASN A 2 16.98 0.76 -4.70
CA ASN A 2 15.66 1.36 -4.47
C ASN A 2 14.60 0.83 -5.48
N HIS A 3 14.22 -0.44 -5.35
CA HIS A 3 13.37 -1.14 -6.32
C HIS A 3 11.85 -0.88 -6.21
N TYR A 4 11.37 0.15 -5.49
CA TYR A 4 9.94 0.20 -5.10
C TYR A 4 9.16 1.46 -5.48
N ASN A 5 9.66 2.27 -6.41
CA ASN A 5 8.85 3.33 -6.99
C ASN A 5 7.97 2.77 -8.13
N LEU A 6 6.86 2.12 -7.76
CA LEU A 6 5.90 1.54 -8.72
C LEU A 6 5.54 2.54 -9.82
N ASN A 7 5.10 3.73 -9.42
CA ASN A 7 4.75 4.78 -10.38
C ASN A 7 5.94 5.29 -11.19
N HIS A 8 7.17 5.27 -10.65
CA HIS A 8 8.36 5.70 -11.38
C HIS A 8 8.81 4.66 -12.41
N SER A 9 8.59 3.37 -12.12
CA SER A 9 8.77 2.28 -13.09
C SER A 9 7.70 2.33 -14.18
N LEU A 10 6.46 2.66 -13.86
CA LEU A 10 5.37 2.83 -14.82
C LEU A 10 5.55 4.10 -15.68
N ALA A 11 5.99 5.21 -15.09
CA ALA A 11 6.26 6.45 -15.80
C ALA A 11 7.42 6.31 -16.78
N ARG A 12 8.49 5.59 -16.41
CA ARG A 12 9.59 5.24 -17.35
C ARG A 12 9.12 4.46 -18.57
N LYS A 13 8.02 3.72 -18.44
CA LYS A 13 7.40 2.96 -19.55
C LYS A 13 6.29 3.73 -20.27
N ASN A 14 6.11 5.03 -19.97
CA ASN A 14 5.03 5.87 -20.49
C ASN A 14 3.61 5.30 -20.26
N ILE A 15 3.44 4.42 -19.26
CA ILE A 15 2.14 3.84 -18.91
C ILE A 15 1.32 4.84 -18.07
N VAL A 16 2.00 5.66 -17.27
CA VAL A 16 1.39 6.75 -16.51
C VAL A 16 2.11 8.06 -16.80
N ALA A 17 1.37 9.17 -16.86
CA ALA A 17 1.92 10.48 -17.20
C ALA A 17 2.86 11.06 -16.13
N SER A 18 2.80 10.55 -14.89
CA SER A 18 3.66 11.02 -13.79
C SER A 18 3.92 9.92 -12.77
N ALA A 19 5.12 9.95 -12.17
CA ALA A 19 5.47 9.12 -11.03
C ALA A 19 4.72 9.54 -9.74
N ARG A 20 4.16 10.76 -9.72
CA ARG A 20 3.49 11.31 -8.55
C ARG A 20 2.16 10.60 -8.30
N CYS A 21 1.83 10.42 -7.02
CA CYS A 21 0.48 10.02 -6.65
C CYS A 21 -0.48 11.17 -6.92
N SER A 22 -1.73 10.88 -7.29
CA SER A 22 -2.76 11.89 -7.54
C SER A 22 -3.13 12.73 -6.30
N CYS A 23 -2.73 12.29 -5.10
CA CYS A 23 -2.83 13.07 -3.87
C CYS A 23 -1.67 14.08 -3.68
N GLY A 24 -0.71 14.16 -4.62
CA GLY A 24 0.40 15.12 -4.60
C GLY A 24 1.75 14.57 -4.13
N TYR A 25 1.80 13.34 -3.62
CA TYR A 25 3.06 12.75 -3.12
C TYR A 25 4.00 12.30 -4.24
N GLU A 26 5.30 12.46 -4.04
CA GLU A 26 6.29 12.33 -5.12
C GLU A 26 6.42 10.91 -5.68
N THR A 27 6.25 9.90 -4.83
CA THR A 27 6.41 8.50 -5.18
C THR A 27 5.41 7.62 -4.42
N ALA A 28 4.56 6.90 -5.14
CA ALA A 28 3.69 5.90 -4.54
C ALA A 28 4.42 4.55 -4.45
N ASP A 29 4.80 4.16 -3.24
CA ASP A 29 5.17 2.78 -2.88
C ASP A 29 4.08 2.15 -2.00
N ILE A 30 4.19 0.84 -1.75
CA ILE A 30 3.18 0.10 -0.98
C ILE A 30 3.02 0.63 0.45
N ASN A 31 4.08 1.10 1.10
CA ASN A 31 3.99 1.67 2.44
C ASN A 31 3.26 3.01 2.40
N TYR A 32 3.56 3.84 1.41
CA TYR A 32 2.84 5.09 1.21
C TYR A 32 1.35 4.85 1.00
N LEU A 33 0.97 3.86 0.17
CA LEU A 33 -0.43 3.54 -0.08
C LEU A 33 -1.15 3.09 1.20
N VAL A 34 -0.53 2.17 1.93
CA VAL A 34 -1.11 1.55 3.14
C VAL A 34 -1.20 2.56 4.28
N PHE A 35 -0.14 3.33 4.55
CA PHE A 35 -0.04 4.13 5.79
C PHE A 35 -0.30 5.63 5.61
N VAL A 36 -0.08 6.23 4.43
CA VAL A 36 0.04 7.69 4.31
C VAL A 36 -0.93 8.31 3.28
N CYS A 37 -1.25 7.62 2.20
CA CYS A 37 -1.94 8.20 1.05
C CYS A 37 -3.36 8.67 1.38
N SER A 38 -3.59 9.98 1.50
CA SER A 38 -4.88 10.57 1.91
C SER A 38 -6.06 10.18 1.03
N LYS A 39 -5.82 9.88 -0.26
CA LYS A 39 -6.85 9.36 -1.17
C LYS A 39 -7.55 8.11 -0.63
N TYR A 40 -6.87 7.33 0.21
CA TYR A 40 -7.35 6.08 0.74
C TYR A 40 -7.71 6.16 2.22
N ASP A 41 -7.86 7.35 2.81
CA ASP A 41 -8.19 7.50 4.23
C ASP A 41 -9.48 6.77 4.63
N ASP A 42 -10.52 6.85 3.81
CA ASP A 42 -11.80 6.21 4.12
C ASP A 42 -11.72 4.68 4.08
N ILE A 43 -11.03 4.11 3.10
CA ILE A 43 -10.82 2.65 3.03
C ILE A 43 -9.74 2.17 4.02
N ARG A 44 -8.84 3.06 4.49
CA ARG A 44 -7.84 2.75 5.51
C ARG A 44 -8.48 2.58 6.89
N LYS A 45 -9.59 3.25 7.18
CA LYS A 45 -10.37 3.01 8.41
C LYS A 45 -10.81 1.53 8.51
N ASP A 46 -11.33 0.98 7.41
CA ASP A 46 -11.69 -0.44 7.30
C ASP A 46 -10.46 -1.35 7.47
N LEU A 47 -9.35 -1.00 6.84
CA LEU A 47 -8.07 -1.71 7.03
C LEU A 47 -7.67 -1.76 8.51
N HIS A 48 -7.68 -0.63 9.23
CA HIS A 48 -7.29 -0.59 10.64
C HIS A 48 -8.20 -1.43 11.54
N MET A 49 -9.51 -1.42 11.29
CA MET A 49 -10.46 -2.27 12.03
C MET A 49 -10.12 -3.75 11.83
N LYS A 50 -9.98 -4.19 10.57
CA LYS A 50 -9.64 -5.59 10.25
C LYS A 50 -8.28 -6.03 10.77
N LEU A 51 -7.28 -5.15 10.75
CA LEU A 51 -5.96 -5.44 11.31
C LEU A 51 -6.03 -5.67 12.82
N ASN A 52 -6.85 -4.88 13.53
CA ASN A 52 -7.08 -5.07 14.96
C ASN A 52 -7.81 -6.40 15.25
N GLU A 53 -8.79 -6.77 14.43
CA GLU A 53 -9.51 -8.05 14.55
C GLU A 53 -8.60 -9.28 14.39
N VAL A 54 -7.62 -9.22 13.48
CA VAL A 54 -6.65 -10.31 13.29
C VAL A 54 -5.47 -10.26 14.26
N GLY A 55 -5.45 -9.30 15.19
CA GLY A 55 -4.35 -9.13 16.16
C GLY A 55 -3.03 -8.72 15.52
N ALA A 56 -3.07 -8.05 14.36
CA ALA A 56 -1.86 -7.67 13.63
C ALA A 56 -0.99 -6.76 14.49
N SER A 57 0.31 -7.09 14.59
CA SER A 57 1.28 -6.18 15.22
C SER A 57 1.32 -4.86 14.44
N SER A 58 1.26 -3.71 15.11
CA SER A 58 1.42 -2.39 14.49
C SER A 58 2.84 -2.28 13.90
N PRO A 59 3.02 -2.35 12.56
CA PRO A 59 4.36 -2.38 12.00
C PRO A 59 4.77 -1.00 11.51
N ASP A 60 6.08 -0.79 11.40
CA ASP A 60 6.62 0.40 10.74
C ASP A 60 6.53 0.31 9.20
N CYS A 61 6.36 -0.90 8.65
CA CYS A 61 6.21 -1.13 7.21
C CYS A 61 5.50 -2.46 6.88
N VAL A 62 4.91 -2.56 5.67
CA VAL A 62 4.21 -3.76 5.18
C VAL A 62 5.12 -5.00 5.16
N TRP A 63 6.43 -4.80 4.95
CA TRP A 63 7.41 -5.89 4.92
C TRP A 63 7.54 -6.63 6.25
N SER A 64 7.27 -5.95 7.37
CA SER A 64 7.27 -6.59 8.68
C SER A 64 6.18 -7.65 8.79
N TRP A 65 5.04 -7.47 8.12
CA TRP A 65 3.99 -8.50 8.04
C TRP A 65 4.36 -9.62 7.07
N LEU A 66 4.96 -9.29 5.92
CA LEU A 66 5.42 -10.30 4.94
C LEU A 66 6.46 -11.25 5.53
N ARG A 67 7.44 -10.73 6.27
CA ARG A 67 8.49 -11.55 6.89
C ARG A 67 8.00 -12.47 8.00
N LYS A 68 6.92 -12.10 8.67
CA LYS A 68 6.31 -12.93 9.73
C LYS A 68 5.39 -14.02 9.16
N GLU A 69 5.13 -14.00 7.85
CA GLU A 69 4.25 -14.96 7.16
C GLU A 69 2.85 -15.08 7.80
N GLU A 70 2.36 -14.01 8.43
CA GLU A 70 1.01 -13.99 9.01
C GLU A 70 -0.05 -13.85 7.92
N LEU A 71 -0.54 -15.00 7.46
CA LEU A 71 -1.49 -15.08 6.34
C LEU A 71 -2.78 -14.27 6.57
N SER A 72 -3.27 -14.19 7.80
CA SER A 72 -4.44 -13.37 8.17
C SER A 72 -4.18 -11.88 7.91
N THR A 73 -3.07 -11.36 8.43
CA THR A 73 -2.63 -9.98 8.25
C THR A 73 -2.36 -9.67 6.78
N LEU A 74 -1.68 -10.58 6.07
CA LEU A 74 -1.40 -10.43 4.63
C LEU A 74 -2.67 -10.41 3.78
N ARG A 75 -3.66 -11.24 4.12
CA ARG A 75 -4.96 -11.25 3.45
C ARG A 75 -5.68 -9.91 3.60
N VAL A 76 -5.70 -9.35 4.81
CA VAL A 76 -6.31 -8.04 5.09
C VAL A 76 -5.64 -6.92 4.28
N VAL A 77 -4.30 -6.91 4.23
CA VAL A 77 -3.54 -5.95 3.42
C VAL A 77 -3.83 -6.12 1.93
N TYR A 78 -3.89 -7.35 1.44
CA TYR A 78 -4.23 -7.65 0.05
C TYR A 78 -5.63 -7.15 -0.32
N GLU A 79 -6.63 -7.39 0.52
CA GLU A 79 -8.00 -6.89 0.32
C GLU A 79 -8.04 -5.35 0.23
N PHE A 80 -7.27 -4.66 1.08
CA PHE A 80 -7.12 -3.21 0.99
C PHE A 80 -6.51 -2.79 -0.36
N LEU A 81 -5.41 -3.43 -0.79
CA LEU A 81 -4.76 -3.12 -2.06
C LEU A 81 -5.70 -3.33 -3.25
N MET A 82 -6.51 -4.39 -3.24
CA MET A 82 -7.53 -4.62 -4.26
C MET A 82 -8.54 -3.47 -4.34
N LYS A 83 -8.98 -2.93 -3.20
CA LYS A 83 -9.90 -1.77 -3.13
C LYS A 83 -9.27 -0.49 -3.67
N THR A 84 -7.93 -0.36 -3.71
CA THR A 84 -7.27 0.82 -4.28
C THR A 84 -7.37 0.91 -5.81
N GLY A 85 -7.72 -0.20 -6.48
CA GLY A 85 -7.76 -0.31 -7.94
C GLY A 85 -6.39 -0.16 -8.62
N ARG A 86 -5.29 -0.31 -7.86
CA ARG A 86 -3.91 -0.14 -8.35
C ARG A 86 -3.17 -1.44 -8.63
N ILE A 87 -3.83 -2.59 -8.56
CA ILE A 87 -3.19 -3.85 -8.91
C ILE A 87 -3.25 -4.01 -10.43
N ILE A 88 -2.06 -4.01 -11.05
CA ILE A 88 -1.78 -4.33 -12.46
C ILE A 88 -1.18 -5.73 -12.49
#